data_AF-A0AAU5S3W1-F1
#
_entry.id   AF-A0AAU5S3W1-F1
#
_cell.length_a   1.000
_cell.length_b   1.000
_cell.length_c   1.000
_cell.angle_alpha   90.00
_cell.angle_beta   90.00
_cell.angle_gamma   90.00
#
_symmetry.space_group_name_H-M   'P 1'
#
loop_
_entity.id
_entity.type
_entity.pdbx_description
1 polymer ?
#
loop_
_entity_poly.entity_id
_entity_poly.type
_entity_poly.pdbx_seq_one_letter_code
_entity_poly.pdbx_strand_id
1 'polypeptide(L)'
;MSEVDYALHRKVQQVSNLVVRLSEQVGSVSGQVAAVESHQQQTRTELQQLRDEFLAFVRTAQLTANVQRAETRVGVIQDQVDHEFGHHKTVRRTAVGMLQAFDLGLVSEDNVRLVSDQLMIQTPRYWLAPALVALASWSADDRTLCEKAVDEAFRRSPERTSLFFALVLRRQERRAAAVRWLRHYLIAQDPAALGREFAVILESIAQGAFGLAGRELLDTTLAGWREQFMDDDDSQRRQITRWRDEIDSLARPSAVAEFPRLAQVSPQWPQLGSVLGRARAQQAVLDKYQAIMDHVGRPTERIEDAVDDILDRLVSGYDNEELPLRRDLAFNHAVIDHGGDLDAARKAADADSASYDETLDYLTVQTTAALNPAALGTSQATRQLAVAACHEWFLQAHAGFTRDYRAAVPPDVQAQFGTTCTVAAQTFRLPQWNGTFTRPMADLEQSLTAHWDQHMAPFVASYAFPWVRKAAPLALVILGILVVVGAFSMPVALVISVVVGGVWGLVLYNGAQAARRLQDNARTILEKAKLESVHQLRAASAELTDWKQKLRTAEDVEPRCREMIKSLGTAVHSGSPFEGRTVAKEGPAS
;
A
#
# COMPACT_ATOMS: atom_id res chain seq x y z
N MET A 1 -97.95 9.38 5.60
CA MET A 1 -96.48 9.51 5.37
C MET A 1 -95.67 9.02 6.58
N SER A 2 -96.11 8.01 7.35
CA SER A 2 -95.43 7.59 8.60
C SER A 2 -94.73 6.23 8.54
N GLU A 3 -95.05 5.35 7.56
CA GLU A 3 -94.37 4.05 7.42
C GLU A 3 -93.06 4.11 6.64
N VAL A 4 -92.93 5.04 5.69
CA VAL A 4 -91.72 5.22 4.87
C VAL A 4 -90.56 5.73 5.72
N ASP A 5 -90.80 6.65 6.65
CA ASP A 5 -89.78 7.19 7.56
C ASP A 5 -89.26 6.13 8.53
N TYR A 6 -90.12 5.21 8.99
CA TYR A 6 -89.72 4.15 9.91
C TYR A 6 -88.85 3.09 9.20
N ALA A 7 -89.20 2.73 7.96
CA ALA A 7 -88.41 1.82 7.13
C ALA A 7 -87.06 2.45 6.74
N LEU A 8 -87.04 3.76 6.46
CA LEU A 8 -85.81 4.50 6.14
C LEU A 8 -84.87 4.57 7.36
N HIS A 9 -85.38 4.89 8.55
CA HIS A 9 -84.58 4.92 9.78
C HIS A 9 -83.99 3.55 10.12
N ARG A 10 -84.75 2.46 9.92
CA ARG A 10 -84.26 1.10 10.16
C ARG A 10 -83.16 0.70 9.17
N LYS A 11 -83.28 1.09 7.90
CA LYS A 11 -82.24 0.88 6.89
C LYS A 11 -81.01 1.74 7.16
N VAL A 12 -81.18 2.99 7.60
CA VAL A 12 -80.07 3.88 8.00
C VAL A 12 -79.34 3.33 9.23
N GLN A 13 -80.06 2.79 10.21
CA GLN A 13 -79.44 2.09 11.36
C GLN A 13 -78.71 0.81 10.95
N GLN A 14 -79.26 0.01 10.03
CA GLN A 14 -78.55 -1.15 9.48
C GLN A 14 -77.29 -0.76 8.72
N VAL A 15 -77.35 0.29 7.90
CA VAL A 15 -76.19 0.83 7.19
C VAL A 15 -75.16 1.39 8.18
N SER A 16 -75.58 2.12 9.21
CA SER A 16 -74.68 2.63 10.26
C SER A 16 -73.99 1.50 11.01
N ASN A 17 -74.70 0.44 11.36
CA ASN A 17 -74.12 -0.73 12.03
C ASN A 17 -73.17 -1.51 11.10
N LEU A 18 -73.47 -1.59 9.80
CA LEU A 18 -72.58 -2.16 8.79
C LEU A 18 -71.32 -1.30 8.60
N VAL A 19 -71.45 0.03 8.61
CA VAL A 19 -70.32 0.97 8.51
C VAL A 19 -69.44 0.89 9.75
N VAL A 20 -70.01 0.78 10.95
CA VAL A 20 -69.23 0.59 12.19
C VAL A 20 -68.48 -0.75 12.16
N ARG A 21 -69.14 -1.86 11.80
CA ARG A 21 -68.46 -3.16 11.64
C ARG A 21 -67.39 -3.14 10.55
N LEU A 22 -67.64 -2.47 9.43
CA LEU A 22 -66.66 -2.31 8.37
C LEU A 22 -65.49 -1.44 8.84
N SER A 23 -65.72 -0.40 9.64
CA SER A 23 -64.65 0.42 10.22
C SER A 23 -63.80 -0.34 11.23
N GLU A 24 -64.42 -1.22 12.05
CA GLU A 24 -63.71 -2.13 12.94
C GLU A 24 -62.92 -3.20 12.17
N GLN A 25 -63.49 -3.77 11.11
CA GLN A 25 -62.78 -4.69 10.22
C GLN A 25 -61.64 -4.00 9.47
N VAL A 26 -61.83 -2.77 8.99
CA VAL A 26 -60.77 -1.99 8.31
C VAL A 26 -59.67 -1.60 9.30
N GLY A 27 -60.00 -1.26 10.55
CA GLY A 27 -59.02 -1.04 11.61
C GLY A 27 -58.23 -2.31 11.95
N SER A 28 -58.90 -3.46 12.02
CA SER A 28 -58.28 -4.78 12.20
C SER A 28 -57.36 -5.17 11.03
N VAL A 29 -57.80 -4.94 9.78
CA VAL A 29 -57.01 -5.20 8.58
C VAL A 29 -55.82 -4.25 8.50
N SER A 30 -55.99 -2.97 8.85
CA SER A 30 -54.87 -2.01 8.92
C SER A 30 -53.82 -2.43 9.96
N GLY A 31 -54.25 -2.96 11.11
CA GLY A 31 -53.34 -3.52 12.12
C GLY A 31 -52.61 -4.78 11.63
N GLN A 32 -53.31 -5.67 10.91
CA GLN A 32 -52.71 -6.86 10.30
C GLN A 32 -51.73 -6.50 9.16
N VAL A 33 -52.03 -5.49 8.35
CA VAL A 33 -51.12 -5.01 7.28
C VAL A 33 -49.86 -4.39 7.88
N ALA A 34 -49.96 -3.59 8.94
CA ALA A 34 -48.80 -3.04 9.64
C ALA A 34 -47.94 -4.15 10.28
N ALA A 35 -48.56 -5.21 10.82
CA ALA A 35 -47.85 -6.37 11.32
C ALA A 35 -47.14 -7.14 10.21
N VAL A 36 -47.79 -7.33 9.05
CA VAL A 36 -47.18 -7.97 7.87
C VAL A 36 -46.01 -7.17 7.32
N GLU A 37 -46.11 -5.84 7.26
CA GLU A 37 -45.01 -4.96 6.83
C GLU A 37 -43.81 -5.06 7.78
N SER A 38 -44.07 -5.06 9.10
CA SER A 38 -43.05 -5.29 10.12
C SER A 38 -42.37 -6.65 9.99
N HIS A 39 -43.15 -7.73 9.84
CA HIS A 39 -42.63 -9.08 9.61
C HIS A 39 -41.82 -9.18 8.32
N GLN A 40 -42.27 -8.53 7.23
CA GLN A 40 -41.55 -8.51 5.96
C GLN A 40 -40.20 -7.77 6.10
N GLN A 41 -40.16 -6.67 6.84
CA GLN A 41 -38.92 -5.93 7.11
C GLN A 41 -37.97 -6.73 8.02
N GLN A 42 -38.50 -7.44 9.00
CA GLN A 42 -37.74 -8.34 9.86
C GLN A 42 -37.14 -9.49 9.05
N THR A 43 -37.93 -10.20 8.24
CA THR A 43 -37.44 -11.27 7.36
C THR A 43 -36.39 -10.78 6.36
N ARG A 44 -36.53 -9.56 5.82
CA ARG A 44 -35.49 -8.97 4.95
C ARG A 44 -34.19 -8.74 5.70
N THR A 45 -34.26 -8.25 6.94
CA THR A 45 -33.09 -8.05 7.81
C THR A 45 -32.43 -9.38 8.15
N GLU A 46 -33.21 -10.39 8.54
CA GLU A 46 -32.73 -11.74 8.85
C GLU A 46 -32.11 -12.42 7.62
N LEU A 47 -32.68 -12.24 6.42
CA LEU A 47 -32.10 -12.75 5.17
C LEU A 47 -30.79 -12.04 4.79
N GLN A 48 -30.70 -10.73 5.02
CA GLN A 48 -29.44 -9.99 4.82
C GLN A 48 -28.37 -10.47 5.80
N GLN A 49 -28.72 -10.63 7.07
CA GLN A 49 -27.82 -11.17 8.09
C GLN A 49 -27.36 -12.60 7.74
N LEU A 50 -28.28 -13.49 7.37
CA LEU A 50 -27.96 -14.86 6.97
C LEU A 50 -27.04 -14.89 5.73
N ARG A 51 -27.28 -14.02 4.75
CA ARG A 51 -26.41 -13.90 3.58
C ARG A 51 -25.01 -13.46 4.01
N ASP A 52 -24.91 -12.47 4.88
CA ASP A 52 -23.63 -11.92 5.32
C ASP A 52 -22.86 -12.95 6.18
N GLU A 53 -23.55 -13.70 7.05
CA GLU A 53 -23.00 -14.83 7.82
C GLU A 53 -22.56 -15.99 6.91
N PHE A 54 -23.35 -16.32 5.89
CA PHE A 54 -23.00 -17.35 4.91
C PHE A 54 -21.77 -16.95 4.09
N LEU A 55 -21.68 -15.70 3.62
CA LEU A 55 -20.49 -15.20 2.94
C LEU A 55 -19.26 -15.22 3.84
N ALA A 56 -19.41 -14.88 5.13
CA ALA A 56 -18.35 -15.00 6.12
C ALA A 56 -17.93 -16.46 6.33
N PHE A 57 -18.88 -17.38 6.45
CA PHE A 57 -18.60 -18.82 6.58
C PHE A 57 -17.88 -19.37 5.35
N VAL A 58 -18.34 -19.05 4.13
CA VAL A 58 -17.69 -19.48 2.88
C VAL A 58 -16.25 -18.96 2.82
N ARG A 59 -16.03 -17.70 3.21
CA ARG A 59 -14.68 -17.11 3.27
C ARG A 59 -13.79 -17.86 4.26
N THR A 60 -14.26 -18.08 5.49
CA THR A 60 -13.50 -18.82 6.51
C THR A 60 -13.21 -20.25 6.08
N ALA A 61 -14.19 -20.96 5.51
CA ALA A 61 -14.00 -22.31 5.00
C ALA A 61 -12.96 -22.36 3.87
N GLN A 62 -12.97 -21.38 2.97
CA GLN A 62 -11.97 -21.27 1.90
C GLN A 62 -10.57 -21.00 2.46
N LEU A 63 -10.43 -20.09 3.42
CA LEU A 63 -9.17 -19.81 4.11
C LEU A 63 -8.62 -21.07 4.81
N THR A 64 -9.45 -21.76 5.59
CA THR A 64 -9.08 -23.01 6.26
C THR A 64 -8.66 -24.09 5.28
N ALA A 65 -9.39 -24.26 4.16
CA ALA A 65 -9.04 -25.23 3.13
C ALA A 65 -7.70 -24.90 2.45
N ASN A 66 -7.40 -23.61 2.25
CA ASN A 66 -6.12 -23.17 1.71
C ASN A 66 -4.97 -23.48 2.68
N VAL A 67 -5.14 -23.24 3.98
CA VAL A 67 -4.14 -23.58 5.01
C VAL A 67 -3.88 -25.09 5.04
N GLN A 68 -4.92 -25.92 5.09
CA GLN A 68 -4.77 -27.38 5.12
C GLN A 68 -4.06 -27.93 3.86
N ARG A 69 -4.38 -27.38 2.69
CA ARG A 69 -3.71 -27.73 1.44
C ARG A 69 -2.23 -27.32 1.48
N ALA A 70 -1.94 -26.13 1.99
CA ALA A 70 -0.58 -25.62 2.12
C ALA A 70 0.24 -26.48 3.10
N GLU A 71 -0.28 -26.82 4.28
CA GLU A 71 0.36 -27.74 5.23
C GLU A 71 0.71 -29.10 4.61
N THR A 72 -0.25 -29.69 3.88
CA THR A 72 -0.03 -30.95 3.15
C THR A 72 1.08 -30.80 2.10
N ARG A 73 1.05 -29.69 1.35
CA ARG A 73 2.03 -29.43 0.28
C ARG A 73 3.43 -29.19 0.85
N VAL A 74 3.55 -28.49 1.99
CA VAL A 74 4.80 -28.32 2.72
C VAL A 74 5.40 -29.68 3.08
N GLY A 75 4.61 -30.59 3.66
CA GLY A 75 5.10 -31.94 4.01
C GLY A 75 5.61 -32.71 2.80
N VAL A 76 4.85 -32.74 1.71
CA VAL A 76 5.25 -33.43 0.46
C VAL A 76 6.53 -32.84 -0.14
N ILE A 77 6.66 -31.52 -0.17
CA ILE A 77 7.85 -30.86 -0.71
C ILE A 77 9.06 -31.13 0.19
N GLN A 78 8.90 -31.08 1.51
CA GLN A 78 9.99 -31.38 2.45
C GLN A 78 10.50 -32.82 2.27
N ASP A 79 9.61 -33.80 2.16
CA ASP A 79 9.97 -35.19 1.89
C ASP A 79 10.72 -35.33 0.56
N GLN A 80 10.28 -34.63 -0.48
CA GLN A 80 10.96 -34.63 -1.79
C GLN A 80 12.36 -34.03 -1.70
N VAL A 81 12.52 -32.89 -1.01
CA VAL A 81 13.81 -32.23 -0.80
C VAL A 81 14.76 -33.14 0.00
N ASP A 82 14.27 -33.78 1.06
CA ASP A 82 15.11 -34.67 1.87
C ASP A 82 15.52 -35.92 1.10
N HIS A 83 14.65 -36.46 0.24
CA HIS A 83 14.96 -37.61 -0.60
C HIS A 83 15.98 -37.28 -1.71
N GLU A 84 15.78 -36.18 -2.44
CA GLU A 84 16.61 -35.81 -3.60
C GLU A 84 17.92 -35.12 -3.17
N PHE A 85 17.89 -34.30 -2.12
CA PHE A 85 18.99 -33.39 -1.76
C PHE A 85 19.50 -33.55 -0.31
N GLY A 86 19.01 -34.54 0.45
CA GLY A 86 19.49 -34.84 1.80
C GLY A 86 21.00 -35.15 1.85
N HIS A 87 21.55 -35.73 0.78
CA HIS A 87 22.99 -35.95 0.65
C HIS A 87 23.77 -34.65 0.46
N HIS A 88 23.26 -33.68 -0.30
CA HIS A 88 23.90 -32.37 -0.47
C HIS A 88 23.97 -31.65 0.88
N LYS A 89 22.88 -31.67 1.67
CA LYS A 89 22.87 -31.14 3.06
C LYS A 89 23.96 -31.77 3.93
N THR A 90 24.21 -33.07 3.78
CA THR A 90 25.27 -33.76 4.51
C THR A 90 26.66 -33.27 4.08
N VAL A 91 26.93 -33.18 2.78
CA VAL A 91 28.22 -32.65 2.26
C VAL A 91 28.46 -31.22 2.73
N ARG A 92 27.45 -30.34 2.67
CA ARG A 92 27.53 -28.95 3.13
C ARG A 92 27.91 -28.86 4.60
N ARG A 93 27.23 -29.63 5.47
CA ARG A 93 27.54 -29.69 6.90
C ARG A 93 28.95 -30.21 7.16
N THR A 94 29.40 -31.22 6.41
CA THR A 94 30.75 -31.77 6.56
C THR A 94 31.82 -30.80 6.07
N ALA A 95 31.58 -30.05 5.00
CA ALA A 95 32.50 -29.03 4.50
C ALA A 95 32.79 -27.95 5.57
N VAL A 96 31.75 -27.44 6.23
CA VAL A 96 31.88 -26.49 7.35
C VAL A 96 32.69 -27.10 8.49
N GLY A 97 32.33 -28.32 8.93
CA GLY A 97 33.04 -29.01 10.01
C GLY A 97 34.50 -29.32 9.67
N MET A 98 34.80 -29.62 8.41
CA MET A 98 36.16 -29.89 7.92
C MET A 98 37.01 -28.62 7.89
N LEU A 99 36.47 -27.50 7.43
CA LEU A 99 37.15 -26.19 7.46
C LEU A 99 37.47 -25.75 8.91
N GLN A 100 36.54 -25.94 9.85
CA GLN A 100 36.77 -25.65 11.27
C GLN A 100 37.78 -26.62 11.90
N ALA A 101 37.70 -27.92 11.59
CA ALA A 101 38.57 -28.94 12.12
C ALA A 101 40.04 -28.79 11.68
N PHE A 102 40.25 -28.34 10.43
CA PHE A 102 41.59 -28.05 9.92
C PHE A 102 42.30 -26.93 10.70
N ASP A 103 41.58 -25.91 11.16
CA ASP A 103 42.19 -24.81 11.92
C ASP A 103 42.63 -25.23 13.31
N LEU A 104 41.82 -26.06 13.97
CA LEU A 104 42.09 -26.51 15.33
C LEU A 104 43.15 -27.64 15.35
N GLY A 105 43.50 -28.21 14.20
CA GLY A 105 44.43 -29.34 14.08
C GLY A 105 43.94 -30.61 14.78
N LEU A 106 42.62 -30.73 15.00
CA LEU A 106 42.03 -31.78 15.85
C LEU A 106 41.74 -33.08 15.13
N VAL A 107 41.83 -33.12 13.80
CA VAL A 107 41.46 -34.28 12.99
C VAL A 107 42.66 -34.77 12.19
N SER A 108 42.89 -36.08 12.20
CA SER A 108 43.96 -36.71 11.42
C SER A 108 43.67 -36.63 9.92
N GLU A 109 44.73 -36.52 9.14
CA GLU A 109 44.68 -36.52 7.66
C GLU A 109 43.94 -37.76 7.11
N ASP A 110 44.14 -38.93 7.73
CA ASP A 110 43.47 -40.18 7.34
C ASP A 110 41.94 -40.10 7.48
N ASN A 111 41.44 -39.50 8.56
CA ASN A 111 40.01 -39.36 8.80
C ASN A 111 39.38 -38.34 7.84
N VAL A 112 40.08 -37.22 7.62
CA VAL A 112 39.72 -36.18 6.64
C VAL A 112 39.60 -36.80 5.24
N ARG A 113 40.58 -37.62 4.84
CA ARG A 113 40.58 -38.31 3.55
C ARG A 113 39.43 -39.31 3.43
N LEU A 114 39.26 -40.19 4.42
CA LEU A 114 38.19 -41.19 4.44
C LEU A 114 36.81 -40.54 4.28
N VAL A 115 36.55 -39.46 5.03
CA VAL A 115 35.28 -38.73 4.96
C VAL A 115 35.10 -38.09 3.59
N SER A 116 36.14 -37.46 3.03
CA SER A 116 36.07 -36.84 1.70
C SER A 116 35.81 -37.85 0.58
N ASP A 117 36.44 -39.03 0.63
CA ASP A 117 36.25 -40.11 -0.34
C ASP A 117 34.82 -40.68 -0.23
N GLN A 118 34.33 -40.88 1.00
CA GLN A 118 32.96 -41.34 1.23
C GLN A 118 31.93 -40.35 0.66
N LEU A 119 32.12 -39.04 0.90
CA LEU A 119 31.23 -38.02 0.35
C LEU A 119 31.27 -38.00 -1.19
N MET A 120 32.44 -38.16 -1.79
CA MET A 120 32.60 -38.25 -3.25
C MET A 120 31.84 -39.44 -3.84
N ILE A 121 31.88 -40.60 -3.17
CA ILE A 121 31.13 -41.80 -3.58
C ILE A 121 29.62 -41.59 -3.44
N GLN A 122 29.17 -40.96 -2.34
CA GLN A 122 27.75 -40.74 -2.05
C GLN A 122 27.13 -39.62 -2.88
N THR A 123 27.92 -38.66 -3.36
CA THR A 123 27.45 -37.48 -4.11
C THR A 123 28.24 -37.26 -5.41
N PRO A 124 28.19 -38.21 -6.36
CA PRO A 124 29.07 -38.22 -7.52
C PRO A 124 28.81 -37.10 -8.52
N ARG A 125 27.71 -36.34 -8.39
CA ARG A 125 27.39 -35.19 -9.25
C ARG A 125 27.62 -33.84 -8.59
N TYR A 126 27.79 -33.80 -7.27
CA TYR A 126 27.85 -32.54 -6.53
C TYR A 126 29.23 -31.89 -6.64
N TRP A 127 29.31 -30.58 -6.84
CA TRP A 127 30.57 -29.87 -7.09
C TRP A 127 31.47 -29.78 -5.86
N LEU A 128 30.87 -29.71 -4.65
CA LEU A 128 31.62 -29.50 -3.41
C LEU A 128 32.37 -30.77 -2.97
N ALA A 129 31.86 -31.96 -3.28
CA ALA A 129 32.49 -33.21 -2.91
C ALA A 129 33.94 -33.35 -3.43
N PRO A 130 34.23 -33.18 -4.75
CA PRO A 130 35.61 -33.17 -5.23
C PRO A 130 36.42 -31.96 -4.72
N ALA A 131 35.79 -30.83 -4.40
CA ALA A 131 36.50 -29.71 -3.77
C ALA A 131 36.98 -30.05 -2.35
N LEU A 132 36.21 -30.82 -1.57
CA LEU A 132 36.63 -31.34 -0.26
C LEU A 132 37.75 -32.38 -0.39
N VAL A 133 37.69 -33.26 -1.40
CA VAL A 133 38.79 -34.19 -1.72
C VAL A 133 40.07 -33.41 -2.06
N ALA A 134 39.96 -32.32 -2.81
CA ALA A 134 41.10 -31.45 -3.11
C ALA A 134 41.68 -30.81 -1.84
N LEU A 135 40.85 -30.33 -0.90
CA LEU A 135 41.32 -29.80 0.38
C LEU A 135 42.01 -30.87 1.24
N ALA A 136 41.43 -32.07 1.33
CA ALA A 136 42.03 -33.21 2.04
C ALA A 136 43.39 -33.62 1.43
N SER A 137 43.46 -33.66 0.11
CA SER A 137 44.69 -33.99 -0.61
C SER A 137 45.74 -32.90 -0.47
N TRP A 138 45.31 -31.63 -0.41
CA TRP A 138 46.20 -30.49 -0.17
C TRP A 138 46.79 -30.52 1.24
N SER A 139 46.01 -30.86 2.27
CA SER A 139 46.54 -31.00 3.64
C SER A 139 47.52 -32.17 3.78
N ALA A 140 47.32 -33.25 3.02
CA ALA A 140 48.18 -34.43 3.04
C ALA A 140 49.37 -34.36 2.04
N ASP A 141 49.59 -33.20 1.41
CA ASP A 141 50.64 -32.97 0.40
C ASP A 141 50.58 -33.92 -0.83
N ASP A 142 49.41 -34.51 -1.13
CA ASP A 142 49.18 -35.29 -2.35
C ASP A 142 48.78 -34.38 -3.51
N ARG A 143 49.79 -33.81 -4.14
CA ARG A 143 49.62 -32.92 -5.30
C ARG A 143 48.84 -33.57 -6.44
N THR A 144 49.07 -34.86 -6.71
CA THR A 144 48.51 -35.53 -7.90
C THR A 144 47.01 -35.73 -7.77
N LEU A 145 46.53 -36.10 -6.58
CA LEU A 145 45.11 -36.23 -6.30
C LEU A 145 44.45 -34.86 -6.18
N CYS A 146 45.14 -33.90 -5.57
CA CYS A 146 44.66 -32.52 -5.45
C CYS A 146 44.36 -31.90 -6.82
N GLU A 147 45.30 -31.95 -7.77
CA GLU A 147 45.11 -31.41 -9.12
C GLU A 147 43.90 -32.06 -9.83
N LYS A 148 43.79 -33.39 -9.78
CA LYS A 148 42.65 -34.13 -10.36
C LYS A 148 41.31 -33.75 -9.73
N ALA A 149 41.30 -33.58 -8.41
CA ALA A 149 40.10 -33.23 -7.66
C ALA A 149 39.66 -31.78 -7.93
N VAL A 150 40.61 -30.84 -8.05
CA VAL A 150 40.33 -29.46 -8.47
C VAL A 150 39.76 -29.44 -9.89
N ASP A 151 40.34 -30.18 -10.83
CA ASP A 151 39.84 -30.25 -12.21
C ASP A 151 38.43 -30.84 -12.29
N GLU A 152 38.13 -31.85 -11.47
CA GLU A 152 36.79 -32.44 -11.36
C GLU A 152 35.78 -31.45 -10.77
N ALA A 153 36.13 -30.74 -9.69
CA ALA A 153 35.28 -29.72 -9.09
C ALA A 153 35.00 -28.58 -10.08
N PHE A 154 36.04 -28.10 -10.76
CA PHE A 154 35.94 -27.03 -11.75
C PHE A 154 35.07 -27.44 -12.94
N ARG A 155 35.14 -28.70 -13.39
CA ARG A 155 34.26 -29.20 -14.47
C ARG A 155 32.79 -29.22 -14.08
N ARG A 156 32.48 -29.46 -12.80
CA ARG A 156 31.10 -29.50 -12.29
C ARG A 156 30.52 -28.10 -12.08
N SER A 157 31.30 -27.19 -11.52
CA SER A 157 30.91 -25.79 -11.35
C SER A 157 32.16 -24.91 -11.32
N PRO A 158 32.53 -24.27 -12.45
CA PRO A 158 33.68 -23.36 -12.52
C PRO A 158 33.54 -22.19 -11.54
N GLU A 159 32.33 -21.64 -11.44
CA GLU A 159 32.01 -20.49 -10.60
C GLU A 159 32.12 -20.82 -9.10
N ARG A 160 31.40 -21.83 -8.61
CA ARG A 160 31.39 -22.16 -7.17
C ARG A 160 32.75 -22.65 -6.71
N THR A 161 33.43 -23.44 -7.54
CA THR A 161 34.78 -23.92 -7.26
C THR A 161 35.78 -22.77 -7.18
N SER A 162 35.72 -21.82 -8.12
CA SER A 162 36.64 -20.68 -8.11
C SER A 162 36.43 -19.78 -6.90
N LEU A 163 35.17 -19.50 -6.57
CA LEU A 163 34.82 -18.70 -5.41
C LEU A 163 35.22 -19.38 -4.10
N PHE A 164 34.94 -20.68 -3.98
CA PHE A 164 35.33 -21.47 -2.81
C PHE A 164 36.84 -21.43 -2.57
N PHE A 165 37.66 -21.73 -3.59
CA PHE A 165 39.11 -21.66 -3.43
C PHE A 165 39.63 -20.23 -3.24
N ALA A 166 38.99 -19.21 -3.82
CA ALA A 166 39.36 -17.82 -3.55
C ALA A 166 39.21 -17.48 -2.06
N LEU A 167 38.10 -17.88 -1.45
CA LEU A 167 37.81 -17.64 -0.03
C LEU A 167 38.67 -18.50 0.90
N VAL A 168 38.82 -19.79 0.63
CA VAL A 168 39.69 -20.68 1.43
C VAL A 168 41.16 -20.21 1.38
N LEU A 169 41.68 -19.85 0.21
CA LEU A 169 43.04 -19.32 0.11
C LEU A 169 43.18 -17.95 0.73
N ARG A 170 42.11 -17.15 0.75
CA ARG A 170 42.11 -15.87 1.47
C ARG A 170 42.21 -16.10 2.97
N ARG A 171 41.44 -17.05 3.50
CA ARG A 171 41.46 -17.47 4.91
C ARG A 171 42.86 -17.91 5.34
N GLN A 172 43.54 -18.69 4.50
CA GLN A 172 44.92 -19.16 4.72
C GLN A 172 46.01 -18.10 4.44
N GLU A 173 45.65 -16.81 4.39
CA GLU A 173 46.55 -15.69 4.07
C GLU A 173 47.30 -15.74 2.72
N ARG A 174 46.90 -16.63 1.80
CA ARG A 174 47.52 -16.76 0.47
C ARG A 174 46.93 -15.74 -0.51
N ARG A 175 47.07 -14.45 -0.18
CA ARG A 175 46.42 -13.30 -0.86
C ARG A 175 46.56 -13.31 -2.38
N ALA A 176 47.77 -13.52 -2.90
CA ALA A 176 48.01 -13.53 -4.34
C ALA A 176 47.28 -14.70 -5.05
N ALA A 177 47.22 -15.87 -4.42
CA ALA A 177 46.50 -17.03 -4.97
C ALA A 177 44.98 -16.83 -4.88
N ALA A 178 44.49 -16.25 -3.78
CA ALA A 178 43.08 -15.89 -3.62
C ALA A 178 42.60 -14.92 -4.73
N VAL A 179 43.38 -13.87 -5.02
CA VAL A 179 43.06 -12.92 -6.10
C VAL A 179 43.11 -13.58 -7.49
N ARG A 180 43.99 -14.57 -7.70
CA ARG A 180 44.00 -15.35 -8.96
C ARG A 180 42.72 -16.16 -9.13
N TRP A 181 42.25 -16.82 -8.09
CA TRP A 181 40.98 -17.55 -8.13
C TRP A 181 39.77 -16.63 -8.25
N LEU A 182 39.79 -15.45 -7.60
CA LEU A 182 38.79 -14.41 -7.81
C LEU A 182 38.72 -13.98 -9.28
N ARG A 183 39.87 -13.83 -9.95
CA ARG A 183 39.91 -13.54 -11.40
C ARG A 183 39.26 -14.65 -12.22
N HIS A 184 39.55 -15.91 -11.91
CA HIS A 184 38.92 -17.04 -12.60
C HIS A 184 37.40 -17.06 -12.41
N TYR A 185 36.93 -16.76 -11.19
CA TYR A 185 35.51 -16.60 -10.91
C TYR A 185 34.89 -15.51 -11.79
N LEU A 186 35.44 -14.30 -11.78
CA LEU A 186 34.90 -13.16 -12.53
C LEU A 186 34.90 -13.39 -14.04
N ILE A 187 35.90 -14.08 -14.59
CA ILE A 187 35.94 -14.44 -16.02
C ILE A 187 34.86 -15.47 -16.39
N ALA A 188 34.50 -16.35 -15.47
CA ALA A 188 33.51 -17.40 -15.71
C ALA A 188 32.05 -16.90 -15.58
N GLN A 189 31.84 -15.67 -15.07
CA GLN A 189 30.50 -15.12 -14.90
C GLN A 189 29.89 -14.61 -16.21
N ASP A 190 28.58 -14.79 -16.36
CA ASP A 190 27.78 -14.10 -17.36
C ASP A 190 27.11 -12.87 -16.71
N PRO A 191 27.49 -11.64 -17.08
CA PRO A 191 26.92 -10.42 -16.51
C PRO A 191 25.41 -10.27 -16.73
N ALA A 192 24.85 -10.94 -17.74
CA ALA A 192 23.41 -10.93 -18.02
C ALA A 192 22.63 -11.95 -17.17
N ALA A 193 23.34 -12.91 -16.57
CA ALA A 193 22.77 -14.04 -15.84
C ALA A 193 23.68 -14.41 -14.64
N LEU A 194 23.84 -13.48 -13.70
CA LEU A 194 24.64 -13.70 -12.49
C LEU A 194 23.86 -14.57 -11.50
N GLY A 195 24.53 -15.61 -10.99
CA GLY A 195 24.03 -16.43 -9.89
C GLY A 195 24.01 -15.69 -8.55
N ARG A 196 23.29 -16.26 -7.57
CA ARG A 196 23.17 -15.71 -6.20
C ARG A 196 24.51 -15.63 -5.46
N GLU A 197 25.47 -16.46 -5.87
CA GLU A 197 26.84 -16.49 -5.39
C GLU A 197 27.57 -15.16 -5.64
N PHE A 198 27.12 -14.35 -6.61
CA PHE A 198 27.71 -13.04 -6.83
C PHE A 198 27.52 -12.09 -5.63
N ALA A 199 26.43 -12.24 -4.87
CA ALA A 199 26.23 -11.50 -3.62
C ALA A 199 27.34 -11.77 -2.59
N VAL A 200 27.91 -12.98 -2.60
CA VAL A 200 29.05 -13.39 -1.74
C VAL A 200 30.30 -12.58 -2.09
N ILE A 201 30.52 -12.25 -3.37
CA ILE A 201 31.63 -11.38 -3.81
C ILE A 201 31.41 -9.93 -3.38
N LEU A 202 30.20 -9.40 -3.55
CA LEU A 202 29.87 -8.06 -3.08
C LEU A 202 30.09 -7.95 -1.56
N GLU A 203 29.68 -8.97 -0.81
CA GLU A 203 29.91 -9.06 0.63
C GLU A 203 31.40 -9.13 0.99
N SER A 204 32.15 -9.98 0.28
CA SER A 204 33.59 -10.14 0.49
C SER A 204 34.34 -8.82 0.33
N ILE A 205 33.95 -8.00 -0.64
CA ILE A 205 34.60 -6.71 -0.90
C ILE A 205 34.11 -5.62 0.02
N ALA A 206 32.82 -5.61 0.35
CA ALA A 206 32.29 -4.76 1.41
C ALA A 206 33.10 -4.96 2.70
N GLN A 207 33.38 -6.21 3.08
CA GLN A 207 34.17 -6.54 4.28
C GLN A 207 35.70 -6.41 4.12
N GLY A 208 36.18 -6.07 2.91
CA GLY A 208 37.62 -5.90 2.64
C GLY A 208 38.42 -7.20 2.52
N ALA A 209 37.77 -8.35 2.30
CA ALA A 209 38.39 -9.67 2.29
C ALA A 209 39.51 -9.80 1.24
N PHE A 210 39.41 -9.22 0.04
CA PHE A 210 40.43 -9.40 -1.00
C PHE A 210 41.49 -8.30 -1.08
N GLY A 211 41.43 -7.28 -0.21
CA GLY A 211 42.36 -6.15 -0.21
C GLY A 211 42.34 -5.33 -1.51
N LEU A 212 43.30 -4.41 -1.67
CA LEU A 212 43.35 -3.44 -2.77
C LEU A 212 43.37 -4.13 -4.16
N ALA A 213 44.25 -5.12 -4.36
CA ALA A 213 44.39 -5.78 -5.66
C ALA A 213 43.13 -6.54 -6.10
N GLY A 214 42.40 -7.15 -5.15
CA GLY A 214 41.13 -7.81 -5.45
C GLY A 214 40.01 -6.82 -5.75
N ARG A 215 40.01 -5.68 -5.08
CA ARG A 215 39.07 -4.59 -5.35
C ARG A 215 39.31 -3.94 -6.69
N GLU A 216 40.55 -3.56 -7.03
CA GLU A 216 40.86 -2.99 -8.35
C GLU A 216 40.44 -3.93 -9.48
N LEU A 217 40.64 -5.24 -9.29
CA LEU A 217 40.16 -6.26 -10.21
C LEU A 217 38.64 -6.25 -10.34
N LEU A 218 37.91 -6.20 -9.21
CA LEU A 218 36.44 -6.14 -9.25
C LEU A 218 35.97 -4.83 -9.89
N ASP A 219 36.45 -3.67 -9.41
CA ASP A 219 36.07 -2.35 -9.90
C ASP A 219 36.27 -2.23 -11.41
N THR A 220 37.40 -2.73 -11.94
CA THR A 220 37.65 -2.77 -13.40
C THR A 220 36.64 -3.66 -14.13
N THR A 221 36.36 -4.84 -13.58
CA THR A 221 35.42 -5.81 -14.18
C THR A 221 34.00 -5.25 -14.20
N LEU A 222 33.57 -4.68 -13.08
CA LEU A 222 32.24 -4.10 -12.91
C LEU A 222 32.02 -2.84 -13.73
N ALA A 223 33.04 -1.99 -13.86
CA ALA A 223 33.00 -0.86 -14.78
C ALA A 223 32.79 -1.33 -16.22
N GLY A 224 33.53 -2.37 -16.64
CA GLY A 224 33.36 -2.96 -17.97
C GLY A 224 31.96 -3.55 -18.20
N TRP A 225 31.41 -4.29 -17.22
CA TRP A 225 30.03 -4.80 -17.32
C TRP A 225 29.00 -3.68 -17.34
N ARG A 226 29.20 -2.64 -16.52
CA ARG A 226 28.33 -1.47 -16.52
C ARG A 226 28.30 -0.83 -17.90
N GLU A 227 29.46 -0.50 -18.48
CA GLU A 227 29.57 0.06 -19.82
C GLU A 227 28.84 -0.79 -20.86
N GLN A 228 29.01 -2.12 -20.82
CA GLN A 228 28.33 -3.05 -21.73
C GLN A 228 26.79 -2.97 -21.64
N PHE A 229 26.21 -2.80 -20.45
CA PHE A 229 24.74 -2.71 -20.28
C PHE A 229 24.20 -1.28 -20.32
N MET A 230 25.04 -0.25 -20.19
CA MET A 230 24.59 1.13 -20.30
C MET A 230 24.20 1.50 -21.73
N ASP A 231 24.67 0.78 -22.75
CA ASP A 231 24.23 1.00 -24.13
C ASP A 231 22.78 0.54 -24.41
N ASP A 232 22.17 -0.22 -23.49
CA ASP A 232 20.76 -0.62 -23.57
C ASP A 232 19.84 0.35 -22.81
N ASP A 233 19.19 1.26 -23.55
CA ASP A 233 18.20 2.21 -23.05
C ASP A 233 17.11 1.55 -22.19
N ASP A 234 16.67 0.34 -22.55
CA ASP A 234 15.58 -0.34 -21.84
C ASP A 234 16.05 -0.88 -20.48
N SER A 235 17.29 -1.39 -20.39
CA SER A 235 17.91 -1.75 -19.12
C SER A 235 18.02 -0.55 -18.19
N GLN A 236 18.49 0.60 -18.67
CA GLN A 236 18.57 1.81 -17.86
C GLN A 236 17.20 2.26 -17.34
N ARG A 237 16.19 2.28 -18.23
CA ARG A 237 14.81 2.65 -17.85
C ARG A 237 14.26 1.72 -16.77
N ARG A 238 14.51 0.41 -16.85
CA ARG A 238 14.10 -0.55 -15.81
C ARG A 238 14.70 -0.19 -14.44
N GLN A 239 15.99 0.15 -14.39
CA GLN A 239 16.62 0.53 -13.13
C GLN A 239 16.09 1.85 -12.57
N ILE A 240 15.90 2.86 -13.43
CA ILE A 240 15.29 4.14 -13.04
C ILE A 240 13.87 3.93 -12.50
N THR A 241 13.07 3.09 -13.14
CA THR A 241 11.71 2.76 -12.68
C THR A 241 11.73 2.10 -11.30
N ARG A 242 12.64 1.15 -11.03
CA ARG A 242 12.75 0.52 -9.69
C ARG A 242 13.06 1.54 -8.60
N TRP A 243 14.00 2.45 -8.87
CA TRP A 243 14.31 3.54 -7.94
C TRP A 243 13.15 4.52 -7.77
N ARG A 244 12.38 4.75 -8.84
CA ARG A 244 11.17 5.57 -8.78
C ARG A 244 10.09 4.91 -7.93
N ASP A 245 9.85 3.62 -8.12
CA ASP A 245 8.85 2.86 -7.36
C ASP A 245 9.21 2.83 -5.86
N GLU A 246 10.49 2.70 -5.53
CA GLU A 246 10.99 2.86 -4.17
C GLU A 246 10.66 4.25 -3.60
N ILE A 247 10.95 5.33 -4.32
CA ILE A 247 10.64 6.70 -3.87
C ILE A 247 9.12 6.91 -3.72
N ASP A 248 8.32 6.42 -4.67
CA ASP A 248 6.86 6.47 -4.62
C ASP A 248 6.32 5.66 -3.42
N SER A 249 6.95 4.54 -3.03
CA SER A 249 6.55 3.74 -1.87
C SER A 249 6.69 4.47 -0.53
N LEU A 250 7.57 5.49 -0.47
CA LEU A 250 7.80 6.32 0.71
C LEU A 250 6.80 7.49 0.80
N ALA A 251 5.92 7.67 -0.20
CA ALA A 251 4.88 8.68 -0.16
C ALA A 251 3.83 8.37 0.92
N ARG A 252 3.47 9.39 1.70
CA ARG A 252 2.45 9.22 2.74
C ARG A 252 1.04 9.14 2.14
N PRO A 253 0.11 8.41 2.79
CA PRO A 253 -1.30 8.41 2.41
C PRO A 253 -1.93 9.82 2.38
N SER A 254 -3.08 9.93 1.72
CA SER A 254 -3.83 11.19 1.57
C SER A 254 -4.10 11.88 2.92
N ALA A 255 -3.78 13.17 3.01
CA ALA A 255 -3.88 13.99 4.21
C ALA A 255 -5.32 14.47 4.51
N VAL A 256 -6.34 13.65 4.25
CA VAL A 256 -7.77 14.06 4.36
C VAL A 256 -8.11 14.56 5.76
N ALA A 257 -7.57 13.88 6.77
CA ALA A 257 -7.78 14.25 8.17
C ALA A 257 -7.16 15.61 8.54
N GLU A 258 -6.14 16.06 7.80
CA GLU A 258 -5.45 17.33 8.03
C GLU A 258 -6.13 18.51 7.32
N PHE A 259 -6.84 18.24 6.21
CA PHE A 259 -7.55 19.26 5.41
C PHE A 259 -9.00 18.84 5.12
N PRO A 260 -9.83 18.61 6.17
CA PRO A 260 -11.16 18.05 6.01
C PRO A 260 -12.11 18.97 5.24
N ARG A 261 -11.99 20.30 5.37
CA ARG A 261 -12.90 21.24 4.71
C ARG A 261 -12.56 21.39 3.24
N LEU A 262 -11.27 21.49 2.91
CA LEU A 262 -10.80 21.51 1.53
C LEU A 262 -11.14 20.21 0.81
N ALA A 263 -10.98 19.06 1.49
CA ALA A 263 -11.36 17.76 0.95
C ALA A 263 -12.85 17.62 0.68
N GLN A 264 -13.69 18.24 1.50
CA GLN A 264 -15.14 18.23 1.35
C GLN A 264 -15.62 19.08 0.17
N VAL A 265 -15.00 20.25 -0.05
CA VAL A 265 -15.49 21.23 -1.04
C VAL A 265 -14.76 21.18 -2.38
N SER A 266 -13.53 20.68 -2.44
CA SER A 266 -12.72 20.75 -3.66
C SER A 266 -12.76 19.44 -4.45
N PRO A 267 -13.21 19.46 -5.72
CA PRO A 267 -13.16 18.27 -6.57
C PRO A 267 -11.73 17.85 -6.90
N GLN A 268 -10.75 18.75 -6.83
CA GLN A 268 -9.34 18.47 -7.07
C GLN A 268 -8.61 17.86 -5.86
N TRP A 269 -9.31 17.61 -4.74
CA TRP A 269 -8.70 17.07 -3.53
C TRP A 269 -7.86 15.79 -3.73
N PRO A 270 -8.29 14.77 -4.50
CA PRO A 270 -7.46 13.57 -4.73
C PRO A 270 -6.09 13.89 -5.32
N GLN A 271 -6.02 14.87 -6.21
CA GLN A 271 -4.78 15.35 -6.84
C GLN A 271 -3.92 16.13 -5.83
N LEU A 272 -4.51 17.06 -5.07
CA LEU A 272 -3.81 17.83 -4.04
C LEU A 272 -3.23 16.94 -2.92
N GLY A 273 -4.01 15.94 -2.49
CA GLY A 273 -3.59 14.96 -1.49
C GLY A 273 -2.43 14.11 -1.98
N SER A 274 -2.48 13.63 -3.22
CA SER A 274 -1.38 12.87 -3.84
C SER A 274 -0.10 13.70 -3.98
N VAL A 275 -0.21 14.94 -4.45
CA VAL A 275 0.94 15.86 -4.60
C VAL A 275 1.62 16.12 -3.27
N LEU A 276 0.86 16.43 -2.21
CA LEU A 276 1.43 16.67 -0.89
C LEU A 276 2.05 15.39 -0.29
N GLY A 277 1.42 14.24 -0.48
CA GLY A 277 1.97 12.94 -0.07
C GLY A 277 3.33 12.66 -0.70
N ARG A 278 3.47 12.94 -2.01
CA ARG A 278 4.72 12.81 -2.77
C ARG A 278 5.77 13.84 -2.36
N ALA A 279 5.39 15.11 -2.18
CA ALA A 279 6.34 16.13 -1.70
C ALA A 279 6.89 15.77 -0.31
N ARG A 280 6.05 15.25 0.58
CA ARG A 280 6.47 14.77 1.91
C ARG A 280 7.36 13.53 1.87
N ALA A 281 7.33 12.74 0.79
CA ALA A 281 8.23 11.59 0.60
C ALA A 281 9.69 12.02 0.58
N GLN A 282 10.00 13.27 0.18
CA GLN A 282 11.36 13.80 0.15
C GLN A 282 12.08 13.65 1.49
N GLN A 283 11.40 13.99 2.60
CA GLN A 283 11.99 13.82 3.93
C GLN A 283 12.23 12.35 4.27
N ALA A 284 11.29 11.46 3.93
CA ALA A 284 11.45 10.02 4.17
C ALA A 284 12.61 9.41 3.36
N VAL A 285 12.79 9.85 2.11
CA VAL A 285 13.94 9.49 1.27
C VAL A 285 15.24 9.97 1.95
N LEU A 286 15.30 11.26 2.33
CA LEU A 286 16.48 11.82 2.98
C LEU A 286 16.85 11.04 4.24
N ASP A 287 15.91 10.87 5.15
CA ASP A 287 16.12 10.18 6.43
C ASP A 287 16.58 8.73 6.21
N LYS A 288 15.94 8.00 5.29
CA LYS A 288 16.27 6.60 5.00
C LYS A 288 17.69 6.47 4.48
N TYR A 289 18.07 7.24 3.46
CA TYR A 289 19.37 7.07 2.82
C TYR A 289 20.50 7.73 3.62
N GLN A 290 20.24 8.79 4.38
CA GLN A 290 21.20 9.26 5.39
C GLN A 290 21.45 8.20 6.45
N ALA A 291 20.41 7.57 7.01
CA ALA A 291 20.59 6.49 7.99
C ALA A 291 21.36 5.29 7.42
N ILE A 292 21.17 4.96 6.15
CA ILE A 292 21.96 3.93 5.47
C ILE A 292 23.42 4.36 5.37
N MET A 293 23.72 5.58 4.95
CA MET A 293 25.10 6.05 4.75
C MET A 293 25.85 6.33 6.05
N ASP A 294 25.17 6.81 7.08
CA ASP A 294 25.73 7.10 8.41
C ASP A 294 25.97 5.84 9.25
N HIS A 295 25.51 4.68 8.75
CA HIS A 295 25.71 3.41 9.45
C HIS A 295 27.20 3.03 9.46
N VAL A 296 27.88 3.29 10.56
CA VAL A 296 29.22 2.74 10.81
C VAL A 296 29.05 1.28 11.19
N GLY A 297 29.13 0.37 10.21
CA GLY A 297 29.14 -1.06 10.46
C GLY A 297 30.30 -1.41 11.41
N ARG A 298 30.03 -2.14 12.48
CA ARG A 298 31.10 -2.70 13.30
C ARG A 298 31.75 -3.83 12.48
N PRO A 299 33.04 -3.72 12.12
CA PRO A 299 33.72 -4.88 11.55
C PRO A 299 33.66 -6.03 12.57
N THR A 300 33.49 -7.26 12.10
CA THR A 300 33.93 -8.45 12.86
C THR A 300 35.36 -8.22 13.33
N GLU A 301 35.76 -8.58 14.56
CA GLU A 301 37.10 -8.27 15.08
C GLU A 301 38.21 -8.88 14.20
N ARG A 302 37.96 -10.07 13.63
CA ARG A 302 38.84 -10.79 12.69
C ARG A 302 38.23 -10.85 11.29
N ILE A 303 39.07 -10.80 10.24
CA ILE A 303 38.61 -10.97 8.85
C ILE A 303 38.25 -12.43 8.60
N GLU A 304 38.91 -13.33 9.30
CA GLU A 304 38.73 -14.77 9.27
C GLU A 304 37.27 -15.12 9.55
N ASP A 305 36.69 -14.58 10.63
CA ASP A 305 35.27 -14.77 10.98
C ASP A 305 34.34 -14.30 9.86
N ALA A 306 34.68 -13.18 9.22
CA ALA A 306 33.93 -12.59 8.12
C ALA A 306 34.01 -13.48 6.85
N VAL A 307 35.19 -13.99 6.53
CA VAL A 307 35.40 -14.94 5.43
C VAL A 307 34.73 -16.27 5.72
N ASP A 308 34.69 -16.70 6.98
CA ASP A 308 34.04 -17.93 7.43
C ASP A 308 32.52 -17.82 7.31
N ASP A 309 31.91 -16.71 7.73
CA ASP A 309 30.48 -16.45 7.51
C ASP A 309 30.11 -16.46 6.01
N ILE A 310 30.99 -15.91 5.18
CA ILE A 310 30.85 -15.87 3.71
C ILE A 310 31.00 -17.28 3.11
N LEU A 311 31.98 -18.06 3.57
CA LEU A 311 32.21 -19.46 3.18
C LEU A 311 31.03 -20.33 3.60
N ASP A 312 30.55 -20.18 4.82
CA ASP A 312 29.39 -20.90 5.35
C ASP A 312 28.15 -20.58 4.54
N ARG A 313 27.95 -19.32 4.13
CA ARG A 313 26.84 -18.93 3.25
C ARG A 313 26.98 -19.53 1.86
N LEU A 314 28.17 -19.52 1.26
CA LEU A 314 28.43 -20.13 -0.04
C LEU A 314 28.16 -21.63 -0.01
N VAL A 315 28.72 -22.32 1.00
CA VAL A 315 28.62 -23.76 1.14
C VAL A 315 27.21 -24.17 1.52
N SER A 316 26.51 -23.41 2.37
CA SER A 316 25.14 -23.72 2.82
C SER A 316 24.07 -23.35 1.78
N GLY A 317 24.42 -22.55 0.77
CA GLY A 317 23.51 -22.13 -0.30
C GLY A 317 22.87 -23.32 -1.02
N TYR A 318 21.59 -23.19 -1.35
CA TYR A 318 20.86 -24.17 -2.16
C TYR A 318 21.40 -24.21 -3.59
N ASP A 319 21.53 -25.38 -4.19
CA ASP A 319 21.85 -25.47 -5.63
C ASP A 319 20.65 -25.04 -6.48
N ASN A 320 20.88 -24.73 -7.77
CA ASN A 320 19.81 -24.29 -8.68
C ASN A 320 18.71 -25.35 -8.81
N GLU A 321 19.07 -26.64 -8.76
CA GLU A 321 18.13 -27.77 -8.80
C GLU A 321 17.19 -27.80 -7.58
N GLU A 322 17.61 -27.28 -6.42
CA GLU A 322 16.78 -27.21 -5.21
C GLU A 322 15.80 -26.01 -5.26
N LEU A 323 16.08 -24.97 -6.04
CA LEU A 323 15.37 -23.68 -5.95
C LEU A 323 13.87 -23.75 -6.24
N PRO A 324 13.38 -24.49 -7.25
CA PRO A 324 11.95 -24.59 -7.51
C PRO A 324 11.18 -25.15 -6.31
N LEU A 325 11.72 -26.20 -5.68
CA LEU A 325 11.11 -26.79 -4.49
C LEU A 325 11.15 -25.83 -3.29
N ARG A 326 12.23 -25.07 -3.12
CA ARG A 326 12.35 -24.06 -2.05
C ARG A 326 11.37 -22.91 -2.24
N ARG A 327 11.19 -22.43 -3.47
CA ARG A 327 10.22 -21.37 -3.81
C ARG A 327 8.79 -21.81 -3.51
N ASP A 328 8.45 -23.04 -3.92
CA ASP A 328 7.13 -23.61 -3.62
C ASP A 328 6.93 -23.76 -2.10
N LEU A 329 7.95 -24.23 -1.37
CA LEU A 329 7.92 -24.36 0.08
C LEU A 329 7.70 -23.00 0.77
N ALA A 330 8.43 -21.95 0.34
CA ALA A 330 8.29 -20.59 0.87
C ALA A 330 6.90 -20.01 0.63
N PHE A 331 6.35 -20.18 -0.59
CA PHE A 331 4.99 -19.76 -0.89
C PHE A 331 3.95 -20.46 -0.01
N ASN A 332 4.05 -21.78 0.16
CA ASN A 332 3.10 -22.51 1.01
C ASN A 332 3.24 -22.13 2.49
N HIS A 333 4.44 -21.82 2.99
CA HIS A 333 4.59 -21.23 4.33
C HIS A 333 3.92 -19.86 4.43
N ALA A 334 4.09 -18.98 3.44
CA ALA A 334 3.40 -17.69 3.43
C ALA A 334 1.87 -17.84 3.45
N VAL A 335 1.32 -18.86 2.76
CA VAL A 335 -0.13 -19.16 2.81
C VAL A 335 -0.57 -19.55 4.23
N ILE A 336 0.25 -20.32 4.95
CA ILE A 336 -0.02 -20.69 6.36
C ILE A 336 0.07 -19.45 7.26
N ASP A 337 1.13 -18.66 7.13
CA ASP A 337 1.39 -17.46 7.95
C ASP A 337 0.32 -16.38 7.77
N HIS A 338 -0.22 -16.25 6.55
CA HIS A 338 -1.32 -15.34 6.23
C HIS A 338 -2.72 -15.99 6.39
N GLY A 339 -2.82 -17.12 7.09
CA GLY A 339 -4.09 -17.73 7.47
C GLY A 339 -4.96 -18.16 6.28
N GLY A 340 -4.34 -18.52 5.15
CA GLY A 340 -5.01 -18.98 3.94
C GLY A 340 -5.35 -17.89 2.93
N ASP A 341 -5.02 -16.63 3.21
CA ASP A 341 -5.18 -15.52 2.26
C ASP A 341 -4.11 -15.61 1.18
N LEU A 342 -4.53 -16.09 0.00
CA LEU A 342 -3.63 -16.32 -1.13
C LEU A 342 -3.08 -15.01 -1.71
N ASP A 343 -3.83 -13.91 -1.67
CA ASP A 343 -3.38 -12.65 -2.26
C ASP A 343 -2.32 -11.99 -1.38
N ALA A 344 -2.53 -12.03 -0.05
CA ALA A 344 -1.53 -11.58 0.91
C ALA A 344 -0.26 -12.46 0.85
N ALA A 345 -0.43 -13.78 0.82
CA ALA A 345 0.67 -14.73 0.71
C ALA A 345 1.46 -14.60 -0.60
N ARG A 346 0.76 -14.39 -1.72
CA ARG A 346 1.39 -14.16 -3.03
C ARG A 346 2.23 -12.88 -3.01
N LYS A 347 1.70 -11.79 -2.45
CA LYS A 347 2.46 -10.54 -2.29
C LYS A 347 3.69 -10.70 -1.41
N ALA A 348 3.57 -11.43 -0.30
CA ALA A 348 4.70 -11.70 0.60
C ALA A 348 5.76 -12.58 -0.09
N ALA A 349 5.35 -13.66 -0.75
CA ALA A 349 6.25 -14.55 -1.47
C ALA A 349 6.89 -13.89 -2.69
N ASP A 350 6.15 -13.04 -3.41
CA ASP A 350 6.67 -12.30 -4.57
C ASP A 350 7.63 -11.19 -4.13
N ALA A 351 7.42 -10.55 -2.97
CA ALA A 351 8.39 -9.62 -2.38
C ALA A 351 9.73 -10.29 -2.03
N ASP A 352 9.69 -11.60 -1.73
CA ASP A 352 10.86 -12.43 -1.45
C ASP A 352 11.36 -13.21 -2.67
N SER A 353 10.64 -13.16 -3.81
CA SER A 353 10.91 -13.98 -5.01
C SER A 353 12.26 -13.71 -5.64
N ALA A 354 12.79 -12.50 -5.51
CA ALA A 354 14.13 -12.14 -5.97
C ALA A 354 15.23 -12.94 -5.27
N SER A 355 14.98 -13.49 -4.07
CA SER A 355 15.91 -14.40 -3.38
C SER A 355 15.95 -15.81 -3.99
N TYR A 356 14.93 -16.17 -4.77
CA TYR A 356 14.72 -17.49 -5.35
C TYR A 356 14.89 -17.50 -6.88
N ASP A 357 15.16 -16.38 -7.53
CA ASP A 357 15.49 -16.36 -8.96
C ASP A 357 16.86 -17.01 -9.20
N GLU A 358 16.94 -17.84 -10.25
CA GLU A 358 18.15 -18.61 -10.56
C GLU A 358 19.31 -17.70 -10.95
N THR A 359 19.02 -16.66 -11.74
CA THR A 359 20.00 -15.68 -12.19
C THR A 359 19.37 -14.30 -12.31
N LEU A 360 20.17 -13.26 -12.10
CA LEU A 360 19.81 -11.86 -12.26
C LEU A 360 20.85 -11.13 -13.10
N ASP A 361 20.43 -10.17 -13.92
CA ASP A 361 21.39 -9.29 -14.59
C ASP A 361 22.14 -8.42 -13.58
N TYR A 362 23.38 -8.06 -13.91
CA TYR A 362 24.26 -7.29 -13.02
C TYR A 362 23.66 -5.98 -12.51
N LEU A 363 22.93 -5.25 -13.36
CA LEU A 363 22.33 -3.98 -12.95
C LEU A 363 21.19 -4.21 -11.95
N THR A 364 20.39 -5.25 -12.17
CA THR A 364 19.37 -5.71 -11.22
C THR A 364 19.98 -6.13 -9.90
N VAL A 365 21.10 -6.87 -9.89
CA VAL A 365 21.77 -7.25 -8.63
C VAL A 365 22.19 -6.03 -7.82
N GLN A 366 22.77 -5.01 -8.45
CA GLN A 366 23.13 -3.75 -7.77
C GLN A 366 21.90 -3.05 -7.19
N THR A 367 20.84 -2.89 -7.97
CA THR A 367 19.62 -2.23 -7.52
C THR A 367 18.95 -3.01 -6.38
N THR A 368 18.87 -4.35 -6.48
CA THR A 368 18.31 -5.18 -5.41
C THR A 368 19.16 -5.11 -4.15
N ALA A 369 20.49 -5.15 -4.26
CA ALA A 369 21.39 -4.99 -3.10
C ALA A 369 21.21 -3.62 -2.41
N ALA A 370 20.93 -2.56 -3.18
CA ALA A 370 20.68 -1.23 -2.64
C ALA A 370 19.30 -1.10 -1.96
N LEU A 371 18.25 -1.61 -2.62
CA LEU A 371 16.85 -1.41 -2.22
C LEU A 371 16.38 -2.45 -1.19
N ASN A 372 16.66 -3.73 -1.45
CA ASN A 372 16.26 -4.88 -0.63
C ASN A 372 17.45 -5.84 -0.40
N PRO A 373 18.41 -5.49 0.46
CA PRO A 373 19.61 -6.30 0.70
C PRO A 373 19.31 -7.70 1.28
N ALA A 374 18.18 -7.86 1.98
CA ALA A 374 17.75 -9.12 2.57
C ALA A 374 17.44 -10.17 1.49
N ALA A 375 16.87 -9.77 0.35
CA ALA A 375 16.59 -10.68 -0.76
C ALA A 375 17.86 -11.32 -1.34
N LEU A 376 19.02 -10.68 -1.21
CA LEU A 376 20.31 -11.23 -1.65
C LEU A 376 21.17 -11.77 -0.50
N GLY A 377 20.68 -11.71 0.74
CA GLY A 377 21.46 -12.08 1.93
C GLY A 377 22.71 -11.21 2.12
N THR A 378 22.65 -9.94 1.73
CA THR A 378 23.77 -8.99 1.80
C THR A 378 23.72 -8.11 3.06
N SER A 379 24.88 -7.69 3.55
CA SER A 379 24.99 -6.84 4.74
C SER A 379 24.67 -5.37 4.46
N GLN A 380 24.56 -4.58 5.54
CA GLN A 380 24.41 -3.12 5.42
C GLN A 380 25.63 -2.46 4.75
N ALA A 381 26.84 -3.00 4.94
CA ALA A 381 28.04 -2.49 4.27
C ALA A 381 27.94 -2.69 2.75
N THR A 382 27.47 -3.86 2.32
CA THR A 382 27.20 -4.15 0.91
C THR A 382 26.10 -3.23 0.36
N ARG A 383 25.03 -3.00 1.14
CA ARG A 383 23.95 -2.08 0.77
C ARG A 383 24.47 -0.66 0.53
N GLN A 384 25.35 -0.14 1.39
CA GLN A 384 25.93 1.21 1.24
C GLN A 384 26.69 1.35 -0.07
N LEU A 385 27.56 0.39 -0.38
CA LEU A 385 28.31 0.37 -1.65
C LEU A 385 27.36 0.28 -2.85
N ALA A 386 26.32 -0.54 -2.78
CA ALA A 386 25.33 -0.69 -3.84
C ALA A 386 24.52 0.61 -4.07
N VAL A 387 24.08 1.27 -2.99
CA VAL A 387 23.40 2.58 -3.06
C VAL A 387 24.29 3.62 -3.73
N ALA A 388 25.58 3.65 -3.37
CA ALA A 388 26.54 4.58 -3.97
C ALA A 388 26.80 4.27 -5.45
N ALA A 389 26.90 2.99 -5.81
CA ALA A 389 27.04 2.55 -7.20
C ALA A 389 25.83 2.94 -8.07
N CYS A 390 24.62 2.92 -7.49
CA CYS A 390 23.36 3.26 -8.19
C CYS A 390 23.02 4.76 -8.22
N HIS A 391 23.92 5.65 -7.77
CA HIS A 391 23.60 7.07 -7.55
C HIS A 391 23.05 7.79 -8.80
N GLU A 392 23.49 7.42 -10.00
CA GLU A 392 23.01 8.05 -11.24
C GLU A 392 21.53 7.73 -11.50
N TRP A 393 21.14 6.46 -11.39
CA TRP A 393 19.74 6.04 -11.55
C TRP A 393 18.87 6.60 -10.43
N PHE A 394 19.38 6.63 -9.21
CA PHE A 394 18.69 7.24 -8.08
C PHE A 394 18.45 8.74 -8.32
N LEU A 395 19.47 9.47 -8.81
CA LEU A 395 19.35 10.89 -9.12
C LEU A 395 18.34 11.16 -10.24
N GLN A 396 18.35 10.34 -11.30
CA GLN A 396 17.40 10.46 -12.40
C GLN A 396 15.96 10.14 -11.95
N ALA A 397 15.77 9.08 -11.16
CA ALA A 397 14.48 8.72 -10.59
C ALA A 397 13.94 9.81 -9.67
N HIS A 398 14.79 10.37 -8.80
CA HIS A 398 14.46 11.48 -7.91
C HIS A 398 14.06 12.76 -8.67
N ALA A 399 14.80 13.10 -9.73
CA ALA A 399 14.49 14.24 -10.58
C ALA A 399 13.16 14.05 -11.34
N GLY A 400 12.92 12.84 -11.87
CA GLY A 400 11.68 12.46 -12.53
C GLY A 400 10.47 12.51 -11.59
N PHE A 401 10.60 11.90 -10.41
CA PHE A 401 9.59 11.95 -9.35
C PHE A 401 9.24 13.39 -8.97
N THR A 402 10.27 14.23 -8.79
CA THR A 402 10.11 15.64 -8.44
C THR A 402 9.39 16.44 -9.51
N ARG A 403 9.80 16.27 -10.77
CA ARG A 403 9.15 16.90 -11.92
C ARG A 403 7.68 16.51 -11.99
N ASP A 404 7.37 15.23 -11.83
CA ASP A 404 6.03 14.70 -12.08
C ASP A 404 5.02 15.17 -11.03
N TYR A 405 5.37 15.21 -9.73
CA TYR A 405 4.44 15.75 -8.73
C TYR A 405 4.29 17.28 -8.83
N ARG A 406 5.36 18.02 -9.20
CA ARG A 406 5.28 19.47 -9.43
C ARG A 406 4.37 19.81 -10.61
N ALA A 407 4.48 19.04 -11.71
CA ALA A 407 3.59 19.17 -12.86
C ALA A 407 2.14 18.80 -12.55
N ALA A 408 1.92 17.93 -11.56
CA ALA A 408 0.60 17.54 -11.10
C ALA A 408 -0.06 18.56 -10.14
N VAL A 409 0.59 19.66 -9.77
CA VAL A 409 -0.06 20.74 -9.00
C VAL A 409 -1.11 21.43 -9.87
N PRO A 410 -2.41 21.44 -9.48
CA PRO A 410 -3.42 22.16 -10.25
C PRO A 410 -3.09 23.67 -10.30
N PRO A 411 -3.13 24.30 -11.48
CA PRO A 411 -2.92 25.75 -11.59
C PRO A 411 -4.05 26.53 -10.93
N ASP A 412 -5.24 25.90 -10.85
CA ASP A 412 -6.43 26.47 -10.27
C ASP A 412 -7.14 25.45 -9.37
N VAL A 413 -7.49 25.87 -8.15
CA VAL A 413 -8.19 25.06 -7.16
C VAL A 413 -9.60 25.61 -7.01
N GLN A 414 -10.60 24.74 -7.11
CA GLN A 414 -12.00 25.13 -7.11
C GLN A 414 -12.72 24.62 -5.87
N ALA A 415 -13.79 25.33 -5.49
CA ALA A 415 -14.76 24.93 -4.49
C ALA A 415 -16.10 24.67 -5.17
N GLN A 416 -16.75 23.57 -4.80
CA GLN A 416 -18.02 23.13 -5.35
C GLN A 416 -19.04 22.95 -4.21
N PHE A 417 -20.20 23.58 -4.35
CA PHE A 417 -21.32 23.45 -3.39
C PHE A 417 -22.57 22.92 -4.08
N GLY A 418 -23.23 21.95 -3.44
CA GLY A 418 -24.44 21.28 -3.94
C GLY A 418 -25.28 20.69 -2.81
N THR A 419 -25.60 21.52 -1.81
CA THR A 419 -26.25 21.08 -0.57
C THR A 419 -27.74 20.82 -0.75
N THR A 420 -28.24 19.77 -0.09
CA THR A 420 -29.68 19.50 0.07
C THR A 420 -30.13 19.81 1.50
N CYS A 421 -31.28 20.47 1.66
CA CYS A 421 -31.86 20.82 2.95
C CYS A 421 -33.34 20.44 2.96
N THR A 422 -33.80 19.73 3.99
CA THR A 422 -35.22 19.37 4.12
C THR A 422 -35.90 20.32 5.11
N VAL A 423 -36.98 20.95 4.68
CA VAL A 423 -37.80 21.87 5.49
C VAL A 423 -39.27 21.42 5.41
N ALA A 424 -39.86 21.06 6.55
CA ALA A 424 -41.29 20.71 6.65
C ALA A 424 -41.76 19.72 5.54
N ALA A 425 -41.00 18.63 5.35
CA ALA A 425 -41.23 17.57 4.35
C ALA A 425 -41.04 17.95 2.87
N GLN A 426 -40.58 19.17 2.54
CA GLN A 426 -40.10 19.53 1.21
C GLN A 426 -38.58 19.65 1.19
N THR A 427 -37.93 19.21 0.11
CA THR A 427 -36.47 19.26 -0.03
C THR A 427 -36.06 20.43 -0.93
N PHE A 428 -35.32 21.36 -0.36
CA PHE A 428 -34.55 22.36 -1.11
C PHE A 428 -33.24 21.73 -1.59
N ARG A 429 -32.93 21.91 -2.87
CA ARG A 429 -31.64 21.52 -3.45
C ARG A 429 -31.01 22.75 -4.07
N LEU A 430 -29.84 23.14 -3.56
CA LEU A 430 -29.06 24.20 -4.17
C LEU A 430 -28.48 23.68 -5.51
N PRO A 431 -28.69 24.37 -6.64
CA PRO A 431 -27.99 24.08 -7.87
C PRO A 431 -26.48 24.20 -7.68
N GLN A 432 -25.71 23.40 -8.41
CA GLN A 432 -24.25 23.36 -8.25
C GLN A 432 -23.65 24.75 -8.47
N TRP A 433 -22.91 25.23 -7.47
CA TRP A 433 -22.08 26.42 -7.55
C TRP A 433 -20.63 26.01 -7.63
N ASN A 434 -19.87 26.66 -8.51
CA ASN A 434 -18.43 26.49 -8.63
C ASN A 434 -17.75 27.84 -8.42
N GLY A 435 -16.80 27.89 -7.49
CA GLY A 435 -15.96 29.05 -7.21
C GLY A 435 -14.49 28.70 -7.32
N THR A 436 -13.68 29.72 -7.55
CA THR A 436 -12.27 29.56 -7.85
C THR A 436 -11.40 30.29 -6.83
N PHE A 437 -10.51 29.58 -6.11
CA PHE A 437 -9.67 30.17 -5.06
C PHE A 437 -8.57 31.13 -5.57
N THR A 438 -8.42 31.32 -6.89
CA THR A 438 -7.57 32.39 -7.47
C THR A 438 -8.21 33.77 -7.37
N ARG A 439 -9.54 33.85 -7.16
CA ARG A 439 -10.25 35.12 -6.95
C ARG A 439 -10.14 35.58 -5.49
N PRO A 440 -10.26 36.90 -5.22
CA PRO A 440 -10.35 37.42 -3.87
C PRO A 440 -11.49 36.75 -3.08
N MET A 441 -11.22 36.42 -1.81
CA MET A 441 -12.19 35.73 -0.95
C MET A 441 -13.52 36.48 -0.84
N ALA A 442 -13.48 37.81 -0.77
CA ALA A 442 -14.68 38.66 -0.69
C ALA A 442 -15.63 38.44 -1.90
N ASP A 443 -15.07 38.32 -3.11
CA ASP A 443 -15.84 38.09 -4.34
C ASP A 443 -16.45 36.68 -4.35
N LEU A 444 -15.73 35.68 -3.84
CA LEU A 444 -16.23 34.31 -3.71
C LEU A 444 -17.38 34.23 -2.71
N GLU A 445 -17.24 34.86 -1.55
CA GLU A 445 -18.31 34.92 -0.54
C GLU A 445 -19.54 35.63 -1.08
N GLN A 446 -19.37 36.76 -1.77
CA GLN A 446 -20.46 37.50 -2.37
C GLN A 446 -21.16 36.69 -3.46
N SER A 447 -20.41 36.02 -4.33
CA SER A 447 -20.99 35.20 -5.39
C SER A 447 -21.72 33.96 -4.86
N LEU A 448 -21.21 33.30 -3.81
CA LEU A 448 -21.89 32.20 -3.14
C LEU A 448 -23.17 32.69 -2.44
N THR A 449 -23.09 33.81 -1.73
CA THR A 449 -24.22 34.43 -1.03
C THR A 449 -25.33 34.80 -2.02
N ALA A 450 -24.98 35.43 -3.15
CA ALA A 450 -25.92 35.80 -4.20
C ALA A 450 -26.58 34.57 -4.84
N HIS A 451 -25.82 33.49 -5.06
CA HIS A 451 -26.34 32.23 -5.57
C HIS A 451 -27.38 31.60 -4.63
N TRP A 452 -27.09 31.60 -3.32
CA TRP A 452 -28.05 31.18 -2.30
C TRP A 452 -29.32 32.05 -2.31
N ASP A 453 -29.18 33.38 -2.34
CA ASP A 453 -30.32 34.29 -2.30
C ASP A 453 -31.23 34.15 -3.52
N GLN A 454 -30.64 33.98 -4.70
CA GLN A 454 -31.37 33.76 -5.95
C GLN A 454 -32.22 32.49 -5.93
N HIS A 455 -31.72 31.40 -5.33
CA HIS A 455 -32.41 30.10 -5.32
C HIS A 455 -33.29 29.88 -4.09
N MET A 456 -32.99 30.52 -2.95
CA MET A 456 -33.81 30.46 -1.74
C MET A 456 -35.10 31.27 -1.88
N ALA A 457 -35.05 32.45 -2.52
CA ALA A 457 -36.21 33.33 -2.67
C ALA A 457 -37.47 32.65 -3.24
N PRO A 458 -37.43 31.92 -4.38
CA PRO A 458 -38.61 31.24 -4.91
C PRO A 458 -39.11 30.11 -4.01
N PHE A 459 -38.21 29.41 -3.31
CA PHE A 459 -38.58 28.33 -2.39
C PHE A 459 -39.25 28.84 -1.11
N VAL A 460 -38.78 29.95 -0.53
CA VAL A 460 -39.46 30.57 0.63
C VAL A 460 -40.81 31.16 0.19
N ALA A 461 -40.90 31.69 -1.03
CA ALA A 461 -42.14 32.21 -1.59
C ALA A 461 -43.21 31.11 -1.81
N SER A 462 -42.84 29.85 -2.05
CA SER A 462 -43.83 28.77 -2.23
C SER A 462 -44.62 28.42 -0.96
N TYR A 463 -44.14 28.81 0.22
CA TYR A 463 -44.86 28.68 1.49
C TYR A 463 -45.80 29.87 1.80
N ALA A 464 -45.87 30.88 0.93
CA ALA A 464 -46.70 32.06 1.15
C ALA A 464 -48.20 31.70 1.14
N PHE A 465 -48.98 32.32 2.05
CA PHE A 465 -50.41 32.10 2.11
C PHE A 465 -51.11 32.66 0.85
N PRO A 466 -51.85 31.84 0.07
CA PRO A 466 -52.51 32.30 -1.15
C PRO A 466 -53.83 33.03 -0.82
N TRP A 467 -53.71 34.29 -0.37
CA TRP A 467 -54.82 35.14 0.05
C TRP A 467 -55.97 35.18 -0.97
N VAL A 468 -55.65 35.43 -2.24
CA VAL A 468 -56.65 35.56 -3.31
C VAL A 468 -57.45 34.26 -3.49
N ARG A 469 -56.77 33.11 -3.55
CA ARG A 469 -57.44 31.81 -3.76
C ARG A 469 -58.29 31.37 -2.58
N LYS A 470 -57.92 31.75 -1.35
CA LYS A 470 -58.61 31.34 -0.12
C LYS A 470 -59.71 32.32 0.32
N ALA A 471 -59.61 33.61 -0.04
CA ALA A 471 -60.61 34.64 0.28
C ALA A 471 -61.69 34.82 -0.81
N ALA A 472 -61.42 34.47 -2.08
CA ALA A 472 -62.40 34.52 -3.17
C ALA A 472 -63.69 33.73 -2.91
N PRO A 473 -63.67 32.46 -2.43
CA PRO A 473 -64.91 31.73 -2.15
C PRO A 473 -65.69 32.37 -0.99
N LEU A 474 -65.02 32.95 0.00
CA LEU A 474 -65.68 33.66 1.11
C LEU A 474 -66.48 34.87 0.59
N ALA A 475 -65.91 35.65 -0.33
CA ALA A 475 -66.60 36.77 -0.94
C ALA A 475 -67.86 36.33 -1.72
N LEU A 476 -67.77 35.20 -2.44
CA LEU A 476 -68.91 34.60 -3.14
C LEU A 476 -69.99 34.06 -2.20
N VAL A 477 -69.60 33.41 -1.09
CA VAL A 477 -70.54 32.91 -0.08
C VAL A 477 -71.27 34.05 0.61
N ILE A 478 -70.56 35.12 1.00
CA ILE A 478 -71.17 36.31 1.61
C ILE A 478 -72.15 36.98 0.63
N LEU A 479 -71.77 37.12 -0.65
CA LEU A 479 -72.65 37.66 -1.69
C LEU A 479 -73.90 36.79 -1.88
N GLY A 480 -73.75 35.46 -1.90
CA GLY A 480 -74.85 34.51 -1.99
C GLY A 480 -75.81 34.57 -0.81
N ILE A 481 -75.30 34.70 0.42
CA ILE A 481 -76.11 34.85 1.64
C ILE A 481 -76.92 36.16 1.58
N LEU A 482 -76.30 37.25 1.16
CA LEU A 482 -76.97 38.55 1.00
C LEU A 482 -78.09 38.51 -0.05
N VAL A 483 -77.89 37.80 -1.16
CA VAL A 483 -78.91 37.68 -2.22
C VAL A 483 -80.05 36.75 -1.80
N VAL A 484 -79.75 35.57 -1.24
CA VAL A 484 -80.76 34.54 -0.95
C VAL A 484 -81.52 34.83 0.34
N VAL A 485 -80.83 35.17 1.43
CA VAL A 485 -81.46 35.42 2.74
C VAL A 485 -81.99 36.86 2.82
N GLY A 486 -81.32 37.80 2.16
CA GLY A 486 -81.74 39.21 2.10
C GLY A 486 -83.06 39.42 1.37
N ALA A 487 -83.43 38.53 0.46
CA ALA A 487 -84.74 38.52 -0.20
C ALA A 487 -85.91 38.28 0.76
N PHE A 488 -85.66 37.62 1.91
CA PHE A 488 -86.68 37.35 2.93
C PHE A 488 -86.57 38.28 4.14
N SER A 489 -85.35 38.55 4.62
CA SER A 489 -85.12 39.49 5.74
C SER A 489 -83.69 40.04 5.75
N MET A 490 -83.54 41.30 5.35
CA MET A 490 -82.24 41.99 5.35
C MET A 490 -81.52 42.06 6.71
N PRO A 491 -82.19 42.25 7.87
CA PRO A 491 -81.49 42.28 9.16
C PRO A 491 -80.83 40.94 9.51
N VAL A 492 -81.50 39.82 9.17
CA VAL A 492 -81.01 38.46 9.46
C VAL A 492 -79.86 38.09 8.53
N ALA A 493 -79.93 38.45 7.25
CA ALA A 493 -78.85 38.22 6.29
C ALA A 493 -77.54 38.92 6.68
N LEU A 494 -77.62 40.13 7.24
CA LEU A 494 -76.45 40.87 7.73
C LEU A 494 -75.82 40.18 8.94
N VAL A 495 -76.61 39.73 9.92
CA VAL A 495 -76.10 39.02 11.11
C VAL A 495 -75.39 37.72 10.71
N ILE A 496 -76.00 36.92 9.82
CA ILE A 496 -75.40 35.67 9.34
C ILE A 496 -74.10 35.94 8.57
N SER A 497 -74.06 36.96 7.72
CA SER A 497 -72.87 37.32 6.95
C SER A 497 -71.70 37.76 7.86
N VAL A 498 -71.98 38.48 8.95
CA VAL A 498 -70.97 38.89 9.94
C VAL A 498 -70.42 37.67 10.69
N VAL A 499 -71.28 36.74 11.12
CA VAL A 499 -70.85 35.52 11.82
C VAL A 499 -70.01 34.62 10.90
N VAL A 500 -70.47 34.38 9.67
CA VAL A 500 -69.73 33.58 8.67
C VAL A 500 -68.41 34.25 8.31
N GLY A 501 -68.41 35.57 8.09
CA GLY A 501 -67.20 36.35 7.84
C GLY A 501 -66.20 36.31 8.99
N GLY A 502 -66.67 36.39 10.25
CA GLY A 502 -65.84 36.34 11.45
C GLY A 502 -65.19 34.97 11.66
N VAL A 503 -65.96 33.87 11.54
CA VAL A 503 -65.43 32.51 11.67
C VAL A 503 -64.42 32.20 10.56
N TRP A 504 -64.75 32.56 9.31
CA TRP A 504 -63.84 32.33 8.18
C TRP A 504 -62.61 33.24 8.24
N GLY A 505 -62.77 34.48 8.71
CA GLY A 505 -61.68 35.40 8.98
C GLY A 505 -60.69 34.86 10.01
N LEU A 506 -61.17 34.24 11.10
CA LEU A 506 -60.33 33.54 12.08
C LEU A 506 -59.58 32.35 11.46
N VAL A 507 -60.24 31.56 10.61
CA VAL A 507 -59.60 30.43 9.90
C VAL A 507 -58.52 30.92 8.93
N LEU A 508 -58.78 31.99 8.18
CA LEU A 508 -57.79 32.60 7.27
C LEU A 508 -56.63 33.22 8.05
N TYR A 509 -56.90 33.87 9.19
CA TYR A 509 -55.89 34.46 10.05
C TYR A 509 -54.98 33.39 10.67
N ASN A 510 -55.55 32.33 11.24
CA ASN A 510 -54.79 31.20 11.80
C ASN A 510 -54.00 30.47 10.71
N GLY A 511 -54.58 30.28 9.52
CA GLY A 511 -53.89 29.70 8.37
C GLY A 511 -52.74 30.58 7.84
N ALA A 512 -52.94 31.89 7.78
CA ALA A 512 -51.90 32.85 7.40
C ALA A 512 -50.78 32.92 8.45
N GLN A 513 -51.11 32.84 9.75
CA GLN A 513 -50.12 32.73 10.81
C GLN A 513 -49.31 31.43 10.72
N ALA A 514 -49.96 30.29 10.44
CA ALA A 514 -49.28 29.02 10.25
C ALA A 514 -48.34 29.04 9.02
N ALA A 515 -48.78 29.61 7.90
CA ALA A 515 -47.96 29.79 6.70
C ALA A 515 -46.77 30.72 6.96
N ARG A 516 -46.96 31.84 7.68
CA ARG A 516 -45.87 32.74 8.09
C ARG A 516 -44.84 32.01 8.96
N ARG A 517 -45.27 31.22 9.95
CA ARG A 517 -44.36 30.41 10.78
C ARG A 517 -43.54 29.43 9.93
N LEU A 518 -44.16 28.81 8.93
CA LEU A 518 -43.44 27.92 8.00
C LEU A 518 -42.44 28.69 7.13
N GLN A 519 -42.78 29.88 6.65
CA GLN A 519 -41.86 30.76 5.91
C GLN A 519 -40.68 31.21 6.76
N ASP A 520 -40.93 31.64 7.99
CA ASP A 520 -39.89 32.08 8.92
C ASP A 520 -38.97 30.92 9.31
N ASN A 521 -39.53 29.73 9.55
CA ASN A 521 -38.76 28.51 9.78
C ASN A 521 -37.93 28.12 8.56
N ALA A 522 -38.49 28.19 7.35
CA ALA A 522 -37.75 27.90 6.11
C ALA A 522 -36.60 28.88 5.93
N ARG A 523 -36.85 30.18 6.14
CA ARG A 523 -35.83 31.22 6.04
C ARG A 523 -34.71 31.01 7.06
N THR A 524 -35.04 30.73 8.32
CA THR A 524 -34.02 30.53 9.37
C THR A 524 -33.15 29.30 9.11
N ILE A 525 -33.71 28.19 8.64
CA ILE A 525 -32.93 26.99 8.29
C ILE A 525 -32.01 27.27 7.11
N LEU A 526 -32.53 27.90 6.05
CA LEU A 526 -31.76 28.16 4.83
C LEU A 526 -30.68 29.24 5.05
N GLU A 527 -30.96 30.29 5.85
CA GLU A 527 -29.94 31.28 6.24
C GLU A 527 -28.82 30.64 7.08
N LYS A 528 -29.15 29.71 8.00
CA LYS A 528 -28.13 28.94 8.71
C LYS A 528 -27.27 28.09 7.77
N ALA A 529 -27.89 27.41 6.80
CA ALA A 529 -27.18 26.61 5.81
C ALA A 529 -26.29 27.47 4.89
N LYS A 530 -26.77 28.66 4.50
CA LYS A 530 -26.01 29.67 3.76
C LYS A 530 -24.78 30.12 4.55
N LEU A 531 -24.96 30.52 5.82
CA LEU A 531 -23.85 30.93 6.69
C LEU A 531 -22.83 29.80 6.86
N GLU A 532 -23.29 28.57 7.11
CA GLU A 532 -22.42 27.40 7.21
C GLU A 532 -21.62 27.16 5.92
N SER A 533 -22.23 27.32 4.74
CA SER A 533 -21.51 27.19 3.46
C SER A 533 -20.42 28.25 3.28
N VAL A 534 -20.66 29.49 3.72
CA VAL A 534 -19.65 30.56 3.72
C VAL A 534 -18.54 30.26 4.73
N HIS A 535 -18.86 29.75 5.91
CA HIS A 535 -17.87 29.30 6.89
C HIS A 535 -17.01 28.16 6.35
N GLN A 536 -17.61 27.17 5.67
CA GLN A 536 -16.90 26.08 5.03
C GLN A 536 -15.97 26.58 3.91
N LEU A 537 -16.43 27.53 3.10
CA LEU A 537 -15.61 28.15 2.05
C LEU A 537 -14.39 28.89 2.67
N ARG A 538 -14.60 29.68 3.74
CA ARG A 538 -13.51 30.36 4.47
C ARG A 538 -12.51 29.38 5.04
N ALA A 539 -13.01 28.33 5.69
CA ALA A 539 -12.16 27.29 6.27
C ALA A 539 -11.36 26.55 5.19
N ALA A 540 -11.99 26.20 4.06
CA ALA A 540 -11.30 25.59 2.93
C ALA A 540 -10.24 26.51 2.30
N SER A 541 -10.48 27.82 2.21
CA SER A 541 -9.47 28.77 1.75
C SER A 541 -8.27 28.87 2.70
N ALA A 542 -8.53 28.83 4.02
CA ALA A 542 -7.47 28.82 5.03
C ALA A 542 -6.67 27.51 4.95
N GLU A 543 -7.35 26.37 4.85
CA GLU A 543 -6.73 25.05 4.65
C GLU A 543 -5.92 24.98 3.35
N LEU A 544 -6.38 25.59 2.26
CA LEU A 544 -5.61 25.68 1.02
C LEU A 544 -4.32 26.48 1.19
N THR A 545 -4.36 27.55 2.00
CA THR A 545 -3.17 28.35 2.31
C THR A 545 -2.18 27.55 3.15
N ASP A 546 -2.66 26.83 4.17
CA ASP A 546 -1.84 25.91 4.96
C ASP A 546 -1.27 24.77 4.12
N TRP A 547 -2.08 24.19 3.20
CA TRP A 547 -1.64 23.18 2.26
C TRP A 547 -0.49 23.69 1.37
N LYS A 548 -0.61 24.90 0.82
CA LYS A 548 0.46 25.54 0.02
C LYS A 548 1.73 25.75 0.83
N GLN A 549 1.59 26.16 2.10
CA GLN A 549 2.72 26.34 2.99
C GLN A 549 3.42 25.00 3.28
N LYS A 550 2.65 23.97 3.62
CA LYS A 550 3.17 22.62 3.86
C LYS A 550 3.81 21.99 2.63
N LEU A 551 3.27 22.26 1.44
CA LEU A 551 3.89 21.88 0.18
C LEU A 551 5.28 22.53 0.06
N ARG A 552 5.38 23.86 0.23
CA ARG A 552 6.68 24.57 0.18
C ARG A 552 7.69 24.02 1.18
N THR A 553 7.28 23.83 2.43
CA THR A 553 8.16 23.26 3.46
C THR A 553 8.64 21.86 3.10
N ALA A 554 7.80 21.04 2.48
CA ALA A 554 8.21 19.72 1.99
C ALA A 554 9.15 19.83 0.78
N GLU A 555 8.95 20.81 -0.10
CA GLU A 555 9.82 21.08 -1.25
C GLU A 555 11.18 21.65 -0.87
N ASP A 556 11.30 22.37 0.25
CA ASP A 556 12.59 22.89 0.77
C ASP A 556 13.59 21.76 1.11
N VAL A 557 13.10 20.52 1.25
CA VAL A 557 13.92 19.32 1.49
C VAL A 557 14.55 18.79 0.19
N GLU A 558 13.91 19.01 -0.96
CA GLU A 558 14.34 18.46 -2.26
C GLU A 558 15.80 18.78 -2.62
N PRO A 559 16.30 20.02 -2.45
CA PRO A 559 17.70 20.34 -2.73
C PRO A 559 18.66 19.53 -1.86
N ARG A 560 18.33 19.31 -0.59
CA ARG A 560 19.15 18.53 0.35
C ARG A 560 19.18 17.05 -0.04
N CYS A 561 18.03 16.48 -0.43
CA CYS A 561 17.98 15.13 -1.00
C CYS A 561 18.90 15.03 -2.22
N ARG A 562 18.76 15.95 -3.17
CA ARG A 562 19.54 15.96 -4.40
C ARG A 562 21.04 16.07 -4.15
N GLU A 563 21.45 16.91 -3.20
CA GLU A 563 22.86 17.05 -2.79
C GLU A 563 23.39 15.78 -2.14
N MET A 564 22.61 15.16 -1.24
CA MET A 564 22.96 13.87 -0.65
C MET A 564 23.15 12.82 -1.75
N ILE A 565 22.22 12.68 -2.71
CA ILE A 565 22.34 11.71 -3.82
C ILE A 565 23.60 11.97 -4.65
N LYS A 566 23.90 13.24 -4.97
CA LYS A 566 25.11 13.60 -5.72
C LYS A 566 26.39 13.25 -4.97
N SER A 567 26.42 13.44 -3.65
CA SER A 567 27.58 13.11 -2.81
C SER A 567 27.89 11.61 -2.77
N LEU A 568 26.91 10.74 -3.06
CA LEU A 568 27.12 9.30 -3.14
C LEU A 568 28.12 8.92 -4.23
N GLY A 569 28.11 9.61 -5.39
CA GLY A 569 29.06 9.35 -6.48
C GLY A 569 30.52 9.62 -6.09
N THR A 570 30.76 10.60 -5.21
CA THR A 570 32.09 10.86 -4.66
C THR A 570 32.52 9.84 -3.59
N ALA A 571 31.58 9.27 -2.85
CA ALA A 571 31.85 8.27 -1.81
C ALA A 571 32.26 6.90 -2.38
N VAL A 572 31.83 6.55 -3.60
CA VAL A 572 32.29 5.33 -4.30
C VAL A 572 33.83 5.27 -4.41
N HIS A 573 34.48 6.43 -4.51
CA HIS A 573 35.92 6.54 -4.68
C HIS A 573 36.70 6.58 -3.35
N SER A 574 36.04 6.75 -2.20
CA SER A 574 36.72 6.97 -0.91
C SER A 574 37.15 5.72 -0.15
N GLY A 575 36.92 4.53 -0.70
CA GLY A 575 37.31 3.29 -0.02
C GLY A 575 36.21 2.64 0.80
N SER A 576 36.23 1.30 0.91
CA SER A 576 35.46 0.62 1.96
C SER A 576 36.11 0.99 3.30
N PRO A 577 35.33 1.30 4.36
CA PRO A 577 35.90 1.56 5.69
C PRO A 577 36.68 0.37 6.27
N PHE A 578 36.57 -0.81 5.65
CA PHE A 578 37.25 -2.05 6.05
C PHE A 578 38.52 -2.36 5.22
N GLU A 579 39.02 -1.38 4.46
CA GLU A 579 40.21 -1.50 3.62
C GLU A 579 41.50 -1.65 4.47
N GLY A 580 42.40 -2.54 4.04
CA GLY A 580 43.72 -2.72 4.67
C GLY A 580 43.77 -3.66 5.88
N ARG A 581 42.68 -4.33 6.22
CA ARG A 581 42.68 -5.31 7.32
C ARG A 581 43.58 -6.52 6.98
N THR A 582 44.42 -6.93 7.93
CA THR A 582 45.23 -8.16 7.88
C THR A 582 44.79 -9.14 8.96
N VAL A 583 44.95 -10.43 8.70
CA VAL A 583 44.76 -11.51 9.69
C VAL A 583 45.71 -11.26 10.87
N ALA A 584 45.18 -11.36 12.09
CA ALA A 584 45.99 -11.24 13.29
C ALA A 584 46.77 -12.55 13.49
N LYS A 585 48.10 -12.50 13.45
CA LYS A 585 48.91 -13.64 13.89
C LYS A 585 48.69 -13.82 15.39
N GLU A 586 48.06 -14.91 15.79
CA GLU A 586 48.18 -15.40 17.15
C GLU A 586 49.67 -15.62 17.41
N GLY A 587 50.23 -14.84 18.33
CA GLY A 587 51.61 -14.98 18.75
C GLY A 587 51.82 -16.39 19.32
N PRO A 588 53.02 -16.99 19.18
CA PRO A 588 53.29 -18.28 19.79
C PRO A 588 53.01 -18.17 21.28
N ALA A 589 52.08 -18.98 21.78
CA ALA A 589 51.86 -19.16 23.20
C ALA A 589 53.19 -19.64 23.80
N SER A 590 53.86 -18.74 24.53
CA SER A 590 55.08 -18.99 25.28
C SER A 590 54.81 -19.78 26.54
#